data_AF-L8G715-F1
#
_entry.id   AF-L8G715-F1
#
_cell.length_a   1.000
_cell.length_b   1.000
_cell.length_c   1.000
_cell.angle_alpha   90.00
_cell.angle_beta   90.00
_cell.angle_gamma   90.00
#
_symmetry.space_group_name_H-M   'P 1'
#
loop_
_entity.id
_entity.type
_entity.pdbx_description
1 polymer ?
#
loop_
_entity_poly.entity_id
_entity_poly.type
_entity_poly.pdbx_seq_one_letter_code
_entity_poly.pdbx_strand_id
1 'polypeptide(L)'
;MLPSVALLSLLAAAPCAVVATPTNPVKDVNPFIGKNYYANSHYSKELQETKAAFLKKGDVLNAARVTTVQRTGTFVWVSNVAGLSGIDTAIAEARRTRKQQMLQLKYKTEFVDKFAKAVSSAPDLTFAIVLEPDSLGNVITNQAIELRATASPSYEEGIAYAITKLQFPNVSLYIDAAHGGWLGWADNLPLAAAEFSKVLKLAQAFKKGATIRGFATDVSNFNPYIANPRANYTEWSPSYDEKNYALSLTPYPQNASVPHHFIIDVGRSGLQNTREE
;
A
#
# COMPACT_ATOMS: atom_id res chain seq x y z
N MET A 1 -10.66 -20.31 3.59
CA MET A 1 -9.74 -19.22 3.22
C MET A 1 -9.49 -18.35 4.45
N LEU A 2 -8.24 -18.19 4.87
CA LEU A 2 -7.89 -17.34 6.01
C LEU A 2 -8.31 -15.88 5.73
N PRO A 3 -8.83 -15.13 6.72
CA PRO A 3 -8.97 -13.68 6.58
C PRO A 3 -7.57 -13.12 6.29
N SER A 4 -7.47 -12.21 5.32
CA SER A 4 -6.21 -11.57 4.92
C SER A 4 -5.39 -11.23 6.15
N VAL A 5 -4.16 -11.74 6.19
CA VAL A 5 -3.20 -11.39 7.21
C VAL A 5 -2.86 -9.92 6.97
N ALA A 6 -2.98 -9.11 8.02
CA ALA A 6 -2.76 -7.68 7.90
C ALA A 6 -1.35 -7.39 7.34
N LEU A 7 -1.28 -6.42 6.43
CA LEU A 7 -0.22 -6.24 5.46
C LEU A 7 0.19 -4.77 5.37
N LEU A 8 1.41 -4.48 5.82
CA LEU A 8 2.04 -3.19 5.59
C LEU A 8 3.20 -3.37 4.63
N SER A 9 3.43 -2.41 3.74
CA SER A 9 4.66 -2.34 2.99
C SER A 9 5.31 -0.97 3.18
N LEU A 10 6.65 -0.94 3.22
CA LEU A 10 7.38 0.30 3.43
C LEU A 10 8.51 0.46 2.40
N LEU A 11 8.73 1.70 1.99
CA LEU A 11 9.94 2.14 1.29
C LEU A 11 10.65 3.19 2.14
N ALA A 12 11.90 2.89 2.51
CA ALA A 12 12.76 3.79 3.24
C ALA A 12 13.65 4.57 2.27
N ALA A 13 13.97 5.82 2.60
CA ALA A 13 14.87 6.64 1.80
C ALA A 13 15.72 7.56 2.68
N ALA A 14 16.94 7.82 2.24
CA ALA A 14 17.86 8.77 2.86
C ALA A 14 17.89 10.08 2.06
N PRO A 15 18.13 11.24 2.71
CA PRO A 15 18.34 12.50 1.99
C PRO A 15 19.58 12.42 1.08
N CYS A 16 19.50 13.00 -0.12
CA CYS A 16 20.68 13.22 -0.96
C CYS A 16 21.64 14.20 -0.26
N ALA A 17 22.95 14.04 -0.43
CA ALA A 17 24.02 14.86 0.17
C ALA A 17 24.12 16.28 -0.42
N VAL A 18 23.00 16.98 -0.53
CA VAL A 18 22.93 18.39 -0.89
C VAL A 18 22.54 19.15 0.37
N VAL A 19 23.37 20.11 0.79
CA VAL A 19 23.15 20.93 1.98
C VAL A 19 21.80 21.64 1.86
N ALA A 20 20.79 21.16 2.58
CA ALA A 20 19.51 21.84 2.69
C ALA A 20 19.60 22.89 3.79
N THR A 21 19.51 24.17 3.40
CA THR A 21 19.28 25.29 4.33
C THR A 21 17.94 25.11 5.06
N PRO A 22 17.85 25.43 6.36
CA PRO A 22 16.59 25.30 7.09
C PRO A 22 15.61 26.37 6.61
N THR A 23 14.49 25.95 6.02
CA THR A 23 13.36 26.84 5.73
C THR A 23 12.19 26.50 6.63
N ASN A 24 11.49 27.56 7.07
CA ASN A 24 10.33 27.57 7.96
C ASN A 24 9.23 26.53 7.61
N PRO A 25 8.38 26.14 8.58
CA PRO A 25 7.48 25.00 8.44
C PRO A 25 6.21 25.39 7.67
N VAL A 26 6.23 25.36 6.33
CA VAL A 26 5.00 25.26 5.54
C VAL A 26 5.26 24.52 4.23
N LYS A 27 4.53 23.42 4.02
CA LYS A 27 3.73 23.10 2.81
C LYS A 27 3.63 21.59 2.66
N ASP A 28 2.55 21.19 2.02
CA ASP A 28 2.38 19.93 1.35
C ASP A 28 3.59 19.63 0.42
N VAL A 29 4.69 19.09 0.96
CA VAL A 29 5.93 18.75 0.23
C VAL A 29 5.89 17.28 -0.14
N ASN A 30 6.16 16.99 -1.41
CA ASN A 30 6.23 15.61 -1.91
C ASN A 30 7.39 14.84 -1.25
N PRO A 31 7.12 13.76 -0.49
CA PRO A 31 8.13 13.04 0.30
C PRO A 31 9.18 12.28 -0.53
N PHE A 32 8.96 12.17 -1.85
CA PHE A 32 9.84 11.49 -2.79
C PHE A 32 10.92 12.40 -3.41
N ILE A 33 10.74 13.73 -3.37
CA ILE A 33 11.68 14.65 -4.04
C ILE A 33 13.01 14.73 -3.26
N GLY A 34 14.13 14.58 -3.99
CA GLY A 34 15.49 14.74 -3.43
C GLY A 34 15.94 13.59 -2.52
N LYS A 35 15.37 12.39 -2.70
CA LYS A 35 15.64 11.21 -1.88
C LYS A 35 16.29 10.09 -2.70
N ASN A 36 17.15 9.30 -2.05
CA ASN A 36 17.67 8.04 -2.57
C ASN A 36 16.89 6.88 -1.94
N TYR A 37 16.21 6.09 -2.77
CA TYR A 37 15.37 5.00 -2.29
C TYR A 37 16.20 3.77 -1.93
N TYR A 38 15.83 3.12 -0.84
CA TYR A 38 16.41 1.85 -0.43
C TYR A 38 16.13 0.76 -1.48
N ALA A 39 17.19 0.20 -2.05
CA ALA A 39 17.11 -1.03 -2.84
C ALA A 39 16.91 -2.22 -1.88
N ASN A 40 15.78 -2.92 -2.02
CA ASN A 40 15.44 -4.04 -1.16
C ASN A 40 16.49 -5.15 -1.30
N SER A 41 17.31 -5.32 -0.27
CA SER A 41 18.43 -6.27 -0.29
C SER A 41 17.98 -7.72 -0.41
N HIS A 42 16.82 -8.07 0.15
CA HIS A 42 16.25 -9.41 0.05
C HIS A 42 15.87 -9.71 -1.40
N TYR A 43 15.07 -8.85 -2.02
CA TYR A 43 14.68 -8.98 -3.42
C TYR A 43 15.88 -8.97 -4.37
N SER A 44 16.86 -8.09 -4.10
CA SER A 44 18.10 -8.02 -4.86
C SER A 44 18.89 -9.34 -4.82
N LYS A 45 18.84 -10.05 -3.69
CA LYS A 45 19.50 -11.36 -3.52
C LYS A 45 18.78 -12.45 -4.33
N GLU A 46 17.45 -12.46 -4.36
CA GLU A 46 16.68 -13.42 -5.18
C GLU A 46 17.04 -13.28 -6.67
N LEU A 47 17.23 -12.05 -7.15
CA LEU A 47 17.61 -11.76 -8.54
C LEU A 47 19.00 -12.28 -8.94
N GLN A 48 19.83 -12.74 -8.00
CA GLN A 48 21.10 -13.38 -8.35
C GLN A 48 20.89 -14.66 -9.15
N GLU A 49 19.84 -15.42 -8.85
CA GLU A 49 19.50 -16.62 -9.62
C GLU A 49 19.10 -16.26 -11.06
N THR A 50 18.27 -15.23 -11.22
CA THR A 50 17.88 -14.72 -12.55
C THR A 50 19.08 -14.23 -13.35
N LYS A 51 20.00 -13.49 -12.72
CA LYS A 51 21.24 -13.03 -13.35
C LYS A 51 22.11 -14.21 -13.80
N ALA A 52 22.30 -15.20 -12.93
CA ALA A 52 23.07 -16.40 -13.25
C ALA A 52 22.43 -17.19 -14.43
N ALA A 53 21.10 -17.25 -14.48
CA ALA A 53 20.38 -17.91 -15.57
C ALA A 53 20.60 -17.23 -16.94
N PHE A 54 20.63 -15.88 -16.99
CA PHE A 54 20.97 -15.15 -18.22
C PHE A 54 22.42 -15.36 -18.64
N LEU A 55 23.36 -15.27 -17.69
CA LEU A 55 24.79 -15.49 -17.96
C LEU A 55 25.06 -16.91 -18.49
N LYS A 56 24.37 -17.93 -17.96
CA LYS A 56 24.48 -19.31 -18.45
C LYS A 56 24.08 -19.46 -19.93
N LYS A 57 23.22 -18.57 -20.43
CA LYS A 57 22.78 -18.53 -21.84
C LYS A 57 23.64 -17.60 -22.71
N GLY A 58 24.70 -16.99 -22.16
CA GLY A 58 25.48 -15.97 -22.86
C GLY A 58 24.77 -14.62 -23.01
N ASP A 59 23.63 -14.42 -22.36
CA ASP A 59 22.82 -13.20 -22.46
C ASP A 59 23.32 -12.12 -21.48
N VAL A 60 24.45 -11.51 -21.85
CA VAL A 60 25.12 -10.49 -21.02
C VAL A 60 24.29 -9.22 -20.87
N LEU A 61 23.44 -8.90 -21.85
CA LEU A 61 22.61 -7.70 -21.82
C LEU A 61 21.51 -7.82 -20.76
N ASN A 62 20.76 -8.93 -20.74
CA ASN A 62 19.72 -9.10 -19.73
C ASN A 62 20.31 -9.36 -18.34
N ALA A 63 21.49 -9.98 -18.23
CA ALA A 63 22.21 -10.05 -16.96
C ALA A 63 22.59 -8.66 -16.41
N ALA A 64 23.00 -7.73 -17.28
CA ALA A 64 23.25 -6.33 -16.90
C ALA A 64 21.95 -5.61 -16.50
N ARG A 65 20.84 -5.82 -17.22
CA ARG A 65 19.52 -5.29 -16.85
C ARG A 65 19.06 -5.78 -15.47
N VAL A 66 19.27 -7.06 -15.14
CA VAL A 66 19.00 -7.57 -13.78
C VAL A 66 19.82 -6.83 -12.73
N THR A 67 21.07 -6.47 -13.03
CA THR A 67 21.90 -5.67 -12.11
C THR A 67 21.33 -4.26 -11.91
N THR A 68 20.70 -3.67 -12.92
CA THR A 68 19.94 -2.42 -12.77
C THR A 68 18.75 -2.62 -11.84
N VAL A 69 17.97 -3.68 -12.02
CA VAL A 69 16.80 -3.98 -11.16
C VAL A 69 17.21 -4.20 -9.70
N GLN A 70 18.36 -4.85 -9.44
CA GLN A 70 18.93 -5.00 -8.09
C GLN A 70 19.29 -3.68 -7.39
N ARG A 71 19.34 -2.56 -8.12
CA ARG A 71 19.63 -1.22 -7.58
C ARG A 71 18.38 -0.32 -7.56
N THR A 72 17.27 -0.79 -8.10
CA THR A 72 16.00 -0.06 -8.10
C THR A 72 15.31 -0.23 -6.74
N GLY A 73 14.83 0.88 -6.18
CA GLY A 73 14.07 0.84 -4.94
C GLY A 73 12.76 0.07 -5.10
N THR A 74 12.49 -0.86 -4.18
CA THR A 74 11.22 -1.59 -4.11
C THR A 74 10.73 -1.62 -2.67
N PHE A 75 9.42 -1.68 -2.48
CA PHE A 75 8.83 -1.78 -1.15
C PHE A 75 9.21 -3.11 -0.50
N VAL A 76 9.44 -3.07 0.81
CA VAL A 76 9.59 -4.26 1.65
C VAL A 76 8.22 -4.60 2.22
N TRP A 77 7.75 -5.83 1.98
CA TRP A 77 6.47 -6.32 2.47
C TRP A 77 6.61 -6.91 3.87
N VAL A 78 5.76 -6.48 4.80
CA VAL A 78 5.66 -7.02 6.16
C VAL A 78 4.27 -7.66 6.28
N SER A 79 4.22 -8.98 6.06
CA SER A 79 2.97 -9.67 5.68
C SER A 79 2.39 -10.65 6.68
N ASN A 80 3.06 -10.93 7.79
CA ASN A 80 2.52 -11.76 8.87
C ASN A 80 3.38 -11.70 10.14
N VAL A 81 2.79 -12.11 11.26
CA VAL A 81 3.49 -12.33 12.54
C VAL A 81 4.37 -13.59 12.48
N ALA A 82 4.27 -14.47 11.47
CA ALA A 82 5.15 -15.63 11.29
C ALA A 82 6.49 -15.30 10.60
N GLY A 83 6.61 -14.09 10.03
CA GLY A 83 7.84 -13.32 9.90
C GLY A 83 8.43 -12.96 11.27
N LEU A 84 7.73 -13.34 12.36
CA LEU A 84 8.16 -13.38 13.76
C LEU A 84 7.82 -14.75 14.45
N SER A 85 7.43 -15.81 13.71
CA SER A 85 7.01 -17.20 14.13
C SER A 85 5.89 -17.30 15.19
N GLY A 86 4.79 -18.06 15.14
CA GLY A 86 4.19 -19.12 14.31
C GLY A 86 3.44 -20.07 15.28
N ILE A 87 2.13 -20.40 15.09
CA ILE A 87 1.42 -21.65 15.50
C ILE A 87 -0.13 -21.52 15.55
N ASP A 88 -0.77 -22.58 15.04
CA ASP A 88 -2.19 -22.96 14.95
C ASP A 88 -2.62 -23.93 16.08
N THR A 89 -3.83 -24.46 16.31
CA THR A 89 -5.28 -24.18 16.10
C THR A 89 -6.00 -25.38 16.75
N ALA A 90 -6.91 -25.26 17.74
CA ALA A 90 -8.34 -25.63 17.60
C ALA A 90 -9.12 -25.48 18.94
N ILE A 91 -10.11 -24.58 18.99
CA ILE A 91 -11.35 -24.56 19.83
C ILE A 91 -12.26 -23.68 18.98
N ALA A 92 -12.77 -24.21 17.88
CA ALA A 92 -13.01 -23.42 16.67
C ALA A 92 -14.32 -22.60 16.63
N GLU A 93 -15.18 -22.69 17.65
CA GLU A 93 -16.53 -22.07 17.57
C GLU A 93 -16.80 -21.01 18.64
N ALA A 94 -16.55 -21.26 19.93
CA ALA A 94 -16.57 -20.20 20.96
C ALA A 94 -15.40 -19.18 20.82
N ARG A 95 -14.42 -19.48 19.96
CA ARG A 95 -13.30 -18.58 19.68
C ARG A 95 -13.61 -17.54 18.60
N ARG A 96 -14.69 -17.53 17.81
CA ARG A 96 -14.74 -16.58 16.66
C ARG A 96 -14.70 -15.11 17.07
N THR A 97 -15.57 -14.65 17.98
CA THR A 97 -15.56 -13.27 18.49
C THR A 97 -14.31 -12.98 19.32
N ARG A 98 -13.91 -13.93 20.20
CA ARG A 98 -12.68 -13.82 21.00
C ARG A 98 -11.40 -13.86 20.15
N LYS A 99 -11.39 -14.56 19.03
CA LYS A 99 -10.30 -14.67 18.04
C LYS A 99 -10.27 -13.45 17.17
N GLN A 100 -11.40 -12.89 16.75
CA GLN A 100 -11.42 -11.60 16.05
C GLN A 100 -10.88 -10.52 16.97
N GLN A 101 -11.35 -10.42 18.22
CA GLN A 101 -10.82 -9.48 19.21
C GLN A 101 -9.35 -9.76 19.55
N MET A 102 -8.94 -11.01 19.73
CA MET A 102 -7.54 -11.36 19.95
C MET A 102 -6.67 -11.10 18.72
N LEU A 103 -7.15 -11.39 17.52
CA LEU A 103 -6.42 -11.17 16.27
C LEU A 103 -6.27 -9.68 16.02
N GLN A 104 -7.31 -8.90 16.30
CA GLN A 104 -7.27 -7.45 16.26
C GLN A 104 -6.32 -6.90 17.33
N LEU A 105 -6.33 -7.45 18.54
CA LEU A 105 -5.37 -7.09 19.58
C LEU A 105 -3.94 -7.43 19.15
N LYS A 106 -3.70 -8.63 18.61
CA LYS A 106 -2.40 -9.04 18.07
C LYS A 106 -1.95 -8.15 16.93
N TYR A 107 -2.85 -7.82 16.01
CA TYR A 107 -2.56 -6.88 14.95
C TYR A 107 -2.12 -5.52 15.53
N LYS A 108 -2.86 -4.99 16.50
CA LYS A 108 -2.53 -3.71 17.14
C LYS A 108 -1.21 -3.78 17.92
N THR A 109 -1.02 -4.76 18.79
CA THR A 109 0.09 -4.78 19.77
C THR A 109 1.29 -5.60 19.35
N GLU A 110 1.10 -6.73 18.67
CA GLU A 110 2.20 -7.60 18.24
C GLU A 110 2.74 -7.21 16.87
N PHE A 111 1.95 -6.49 16.06
CA PHE A 111 2.35 -6.07 14.71
C PHE A 111 2.50 -4.54 14.61
N VAL A 112 1.42 -3.76 14.65
CA VAL A 112 1.44 -2.31 14.44
C VAL A 112 2.34 -1.61 15.45
N ASP A 113 2.22 -1.91 16.74
CA ASP A 113 3.05 -1.28 17.78
C ASP A 113 4.54 -1.58 17.60
N LYS A 114 4.89 -2.83 17.26
CA LYS A 114 6.29 -3.20 17.01
C LYS A 114 6.83 -2.54 15.75
N PHE A 115 6.01 -2.48 14.70
CA PHE A 115 6.37 -1.83 13.45
C PHE A 115 6.57 -0.31 13.66
N ALA A 116 5.65 0.35 14.37
CA ALA A 116 5.77 1.78 14.72
C ALA A 116 7.00 2.05 15.60
N LYS A 117 7.34 1.14 16.52
CA LYS A 117 8.58 1.22 17.31
C LYS A 117 9.83 1.09 16.45
N ALA A 118 9.83 0.21 15.44
CA ALA A 118 10.95 0.07 14.52
C ALA A 118 11.11 1.34 13.67
N VAL A 119 10.02 1.88 13.12
CA VAL A 119 10.02 3.13 12.34
C VAL A 119 10.51 4.32 13.17
N SER A 120 10.04 4.46 14.41
CA SER A 120 10.45 5.58 15.27
C SER A 120 11.90 5.50 15.74
N SER A 121 12.53 4.33 15.67
CA SER A 121 13.95 4.15 16.00
C SER A 121 14.92 4.64 14.93
N ALA A 122 14.43 5.01 13.75
CA ALA A 122 15.22 5.50 12.62
C ALA A 122 14.76 6.91 12.16
N PRO A 123 14.87 7.93 13.03
CA PRO A 123 14.41 9.30 12.73
C PRO A 123 15.23 9.99 11.62
N ASP A 124 16.41 9.48 11.31
CA ASP A 124 17.30 9.93 10.24
C ASP A 124 16.82 9.50 8.83
N LEU A 125 15.92 8.51 8.75
CA LEU A 125 15.32 8.04 7.51
C LEU A 125 13.95 8.68 7.26
N THR A 126 13.52 8.69 6.00
CA THR A 126 12.13 9.01 5.61
C THR A 126 11.42 7.75 5.13
N PHE A 127 10.15 7.59 5.47
CA PHE A 127 9.35 6.41 5.15
C PHE A 127 8.10 6.77 4.36
N ALA A 128 7.88 6.09 3.24
CA ALA A 128 6.57 5.98 2.60
C ALA A 128 5.99 4.59 2.94
N ILE A 129 4.76 4.54 3.45
CA ILE A 129 4.16 3.32 3.97
C ILE A 129 2.79 3.11 3.31
N VAL A 130 2.61 1.98 2.65
CA VAL A 130 1.30 1.55 2.12
C VAL A 130 0.57 0.76 3.20
N LEU A 131 -0.66 1.17 3.47
CA LEU A 131 -1.52 0.57 4.47
C LEU A 131 -2.49 -0.42 3.82
N GLU A 132 -2.32 -1.70 4.16
CA GLU A 132 -3.30 -2.79 3.96
C GLU A 132 -3.81 -2.98 2.53
N PRO A 133 -2.96 -3.41 1.58
CA PRO A 133 -3.41 -3.81 0.25
C PRO A 133 -4.57 -4.81 0.26
N ASP A 134 -5.50 -4.64 -0.69
CA ASP A 134 -6.74 -5.42 -0.84
C ASP A 134 -7.72 -5.36 0.35
N SER A 135 -7.51 -4.50 1.35
CA SER A 135 -8.42 -4.41 2.50
C SER A 135 -9.71 -3.66 2.17
N LEU A 136 -9.64 -2.35 1.97
CA LEU A 136 -10.82 -1.49 1.80
C LEU A 136 -11.54 -1.73 0.48
N GLY A 137 -10.86 -2.19 -0.58
CA GLY A 137 -11.52 -2.67 -1.80
C GLY A 137 -12.53 -3.79 -1.52
N ASN A 138 -12.18 -4.74 -0.66
CA ASN A 138 -13.10 -5.79 -0.20
C ASN A 138 -14.23 -5.22 0.68
N VAL A 139 -13.95 -4.22 1.52
CA VAL A 139 -14.98 -3.54 2.33
C VAL A 139 -16.02 -2.86 1.41
N ILE A 140 -15.59 -2.28 0.30
CA ILE A 140 -16.47 -1.55 -0.60
C ILE A 140 -17.32 -2.50 -1.46
N THR A 141 -16.71 -3.50 -2.10
CA THR A 141 -17.41 -4.26 -3.17
C THR A 141 -17.89 -5.65 -2.77
N ASN A 142 -17.38 -6.23 -1.69
CA ASN A 142 -17.57 -7.66 -1.39
C ASN A 142 -18.46 -7.92 -0.15
N GLN A 143 -19.35 -6.98 0.17
CA GLN A 143 -20.23 -7.07 1.36
C GLN A 143 -21.32 -8.16 1.26
N ALA A 144 -21.63 -8.64 0.04
CA ALA A 144 -22.53 -9.79 -0.14
C ALA A 144 -21.92 -11.10 0.38
N ILE A 145 -20.60 -11.15 0.62
CA ILE A 145 -19.92 -12.30 1.20
C ILE A 145 -19.90 -12.12 2.73
N GLU A 146 -20.67 -12.93 3.45
CA GLU A 146 -20.84 -12.82 4.92
C GLU A 146 -19.52 -12.75 5.69
N LEU A 147 -18.52 -13.55 5.29
CA LEU A 147 -17.19 -13.54 5.91
C LEU A 147 -16.46 -12.18 5.74
N ARG A 148 -16.72 -11.46 4.65
CA ARG A 148 -16.14 -10.13 4.38
C ARG A 148 -16.90 -9.05 5.15
N ALA A 149 -18.22 -9.10 5.13
CA ALA A 149 -19.07 -8.17 5.88
C ALA A 149 -18.76 -8.20 7.39
N THR A 150 -18.60 -9.39 7.96
CA THR A 150 -18.24 -9.56 9.38
C THR A 150 -16.82 -9.11 9.72
N ALA A 151 -15.94 -8.96 8.72
CA ALA A 151 -14.56 -8.51 8.90
C ALA A 151 -14.39 -6.99 8.68
N SER A 152 -15.30 -6.32 7.97
CA SER A 152 -15.20 -4.87 7.64
C SER A 152 -14.87 -3.99 8.84
N PRO A 153 -15.55 -4.11 10.01
CA PRO A 153 -15.24 -3.28 11.16
C PRO A 153 -13.81 -3.50 11.70
N SER A 154 -13.30 -4.73 11.59
CA SER A 154 -11.93 -5.05 12.02
C SER A 154 -10.88 -4.44 11.09
N TYR A 155 -11.12 -4.40 9.78
CA TYR A 155 -10.24 -3.71 8.83
C TYR A 155 -10.23 -2.21 9.07
N GLU A 156 -11.41 -1.60 9.15
CA GLU A 156 -11.55 -0.16 9.38
C GLU A 156 -10.85 0.29 10.66
N GLU A 157 -11.10 -0.40 11.77
CA GLU A 157 -10.50 -0.10 13.06
C GLU A 157 -9.00 -0.40 13.08
N GLY A 158 -8.57 -1.48 12.40
CA GLY A 158 -7.16 -1.84 12.25
C GLY A 158 -6.38 -0.75 11.53
N ILE A 159 -6.85 -0.34 10.34
CA ILE A 159 -6.21 0.72 9.54
C ILE A 159 -6.21 2.03 10.30
N ALA A 160 -7.34 2.40 10.93
CA ALA A 160 -7.42 3.60 11.75
C ALA A 160 -6.38 3.60 12.90
N TYR A 161 -6.20 2.46 13.55
CA TYR A 161 -5.19 2.29 14.59
C TYR A 161 -3.76 2.44 14.02
N ALA A 162 -3.45 1.80 12.89
CA ALA A 162 -2.16 1.93 12.23
C ALA A 162 -1.84 3.38 11.86
N ILE A 163 -2.81 4.12 11.32
CA ILE A 163 -2.69 5.55 11.05
C ILE A 163 -2.28 6.29 12.33
N THR A 164 -2.95 6.06 13.46
CA THR A 164 -2.66 6.80 14.71
C THR A 164 -1.25 6.55 15.26
N LYS A 165 -0.75 5.31 15.11
CA LYS A 165 0.54 4.87 15.63
C LYS A 165 1.72 5.32 14.80
N LEU A 166 1.50 5.56 13.51
CA LEU A 166 2.54 5.95 12.56
C LEU A 166 2.60 7.45 12.26
N GLN A 167 2.00 8.28 13.11
CA GLN A 167 2.10 9.74 13.02
C GLN A 167 3.48 10.24 13.50
N PHE A 168 4.49 10.13 12.63
CA PHE A 168 5.85 10.64 12.84
C PHE A 168 6.21 11.68 11.78
N PRO A 169 7.05 12.71 12.08
CA PRO A 169 7.40 13.76 11.12
C PRO A 169 8.07 13.27 9.83
N ASN A 170 8.73 12.12 9.90
CA ASN A 170 9.47 11.49 8.81
C ASN A 170 8.68 10.36 8.11
N VAL A 171 7.37 10.25 8.35
CA VAL A 171 6.51 9.19 7.80
C VAL A 171 5.38 9.79 6.95
N SER A 172 5.20 9.24 5.75
CA SER A 172 4.08 9.53 4.85
C SER A 172 3.25 8.25 4.63
N LEU A 173 1.98 8.31 4.99
CA LEU A 173 1.07 7.16 4.93
C LEU A 173 0.19 7.21 3.68
N TYR A 174 0.09 6.09 2.98
CA TYR A 174 -0.76 5.90 1.81
C TYR A 174 -1.72 4.74 2.06
N ILE A 175 -3.02 4.99 2.11
CA ILE A 175 -4.02 3.92 2.21
C ILE A 175 -4.09 3.21 0.84
N ASP A 176 -4.05 1.88 0.82
CA ASP A 176 -4.30 1.17 -0.42
C ASP A 176 -5.72 1.44 -0.95
N ALA A 177 -5.79 1.81 -2.22
CA ALA A 177 -7.03 2.12 -2.93
C ALA A 177 -7.23 1.19 -4.13
N ALA A 178 -6.77 -0.06 -4.02
CA ALA A 178 -6.87 -1.08 -5.07
C ALA A 178 -6.34 -0.57 -6.42
N HIS A 179 -7.15 -0.65 -7.48
CA HIS A 179 -6.77 -0.22 -8.83
C HIS A 179 -8.00 0.21 -9.66
N GLY A 180 -7.76 0.83 -10.83
CA GLY A 180 -8.80 1.40 -11.69
C GLY A 180 -9.87 0.39 -12.13
N GLY A 181 -9.46 -0.82 -12.50
CA GLY A 181 -10.39 -1.91 -12.82
C GLY A 181 -11.26 -2.44 -11.67
N TRP A 182 -11.03 -2.03 -10.42
CA TRP A 182 -11.81 -2.47 -9.25
C TRP A 182 -12.64 -1.32 -8.67
N LEU A 183 -11.99 -0.28 -8.15
CA LEU A 183 -12.67 0.85 -7.51
C LEU A 183 -12.84 2.06 -8.44
N GLY A 184 -12.24 2.03 -9.63
CA GLY A 184 -12.28 3.13 -10.59
C GLY A 184 -13.53 3.19 -11.46
N TRP A 185 -14.47 2.25 -11.33
CA TRP A 185 -15.79 2.34 -11.97
C TRP A 185 -16.58 3.53 -11.41
N ALA A 186 -17.36 4.21 -12.26
CA ALA A 186 -18.02 5.46 -11.92
C ALA A 186 -18.86 5.39 -10.62
N ASP A 187 -19.60 4.29 -10.43
CA ASP A 187 -20.44 4.09 -9.24
C ASP A 187 -19.62 3.76 -7.98
N ASN A 188 -18.40 3.23 -8.12
CA ASN A 188 -17.53 2.87 -7.01
C ASN A 188 -16.72 4.05 -6.48
N LEU A 189 -16.41 5.05 -7.30
CA LEU A 189 -15.62 6.24 -6.91
C LEU A 189 -16.19 6.97 -5.67
N PRO A 190 -17.48 7.34 -5.60
CA PRO A 190 -18.04 7.97 -4.40
C PRO A 190 -18.03 7.05 -3.18
N LEU A 191 -18.27 5.74 -3.38
CA LEU A 191 -18.27 4.76 -2.29
C LEU A 191 -16.86 4.59 -1.70
N ALA A 192 -15.84 4.53 -2.55
CA ALA A 192 -14.45 4.45 -2.14
C ALA A 192 -14.04 5.66 -1.30
N ALA A 193 -14.33 6.88 -1.79
CA ALA A 193 -14.01 8.10 -1.06
C ALA A 193 -14.74 8.20 0.30
N ALA A 194 -16.00 7.73 0.37
CA ALA A 194 -16.75 7.67 1.62
C ALA A 194 -16.10 6.72 2.64
N GLU A 195 -15.67 5.53 2.19
CA GLU A 195 -15.00 4.55 3.06
C GLU A 195 -13.63 5.04 3.54
N PHE A 196 -12.82 5.64 2.67
CA PHE A 196 -11.55 6.27 3.06
C PHE A 196 -11.76 7.40 4.07
N SER A 197 -12.79 8.24 3.86
CA SER A 197 -13.16 9.31 4.78
C SER A 197 -13.57 8.77 6.15
N LYS A 198 -14.32 7.66 6.17
CA LYS A 198 -14.77 7.00 7.40
C LYS A 198 -13.59 6.47 8.22
N VAL A 199 -12.64 5.78 7.58
CA VAL A 199 -11.43 5.27 8.25
C VAL A 199 -10.57 6.41 8.78
N LEU A 200 -10.37 7.48 8.01
CA LEU A 200 -9.59 8.64 8.48
C LEU A 200 -10.27 9.35 9.65
N LYS A 201 -11.59 9.53 9.62
CA LYS A 201 -12.35 10.09 10.75
C LYS A 201 -12.24 9.21 12.00
N LEU A 202 -12.28 7.89 11.85
CA LEU A 202 -12.07 6.96 12.95
C LEU A 202 -10.67 7.11 13.56
N ALA A 203 -9.62 7.22 12.71
CA ALA A 203 -8.26 7.49 13.17
C ALA A 203 -8.16 8.83 13.93
N GLN A 204 -8.84 9.87 13.44
CA GLN A 204 -8.88 11.19 14.09
C GLN A 204 -9.64 11.18 15.42
N ALA A 205 -10.65 10.32 15.56
CA ALA A 205 -11.32 10.09 16.83
C ALA A 205 -10.40 9.40 17.85
N PHE A 206 -9.53 8.48 17.40
CA PHE A 206 -8.52 7.85 18.26
C PHE A 206 -7.36 8.78 18.62
N LYS A 207 -6.93 9.64 17.68
CA LYS A 207 -5.84 10.60 17.88
C LYS A 207 -6.11 11.87 17.08
N LYS A 208 -6.38 12.97 17.79
CA LYS A 208 -6.57 14.29 17.18
C LYS A 208 -5.38 14.64 16.28
N GLY A 209 -5.68 15.07 15.05
CA GLY A 209 -4.67 15.44 14.06
C GLY A 209 -4.06 14.25 13.31
N ALA A 210 -4.52 13.02 13.53
CA ALA A 210 -4.15 11.89 12.70
C ALA A 210 -4.47 12.19 11.22
N THR A 211 -3.50 11.97 10.36
CA THR A 211 -3.61 12.25 8.93
C THR A 211 -2.92 11.19 8.10
N ILE A 212 -3.18 11.23 6.80
CA ILE A 212 -2.50 10.45 5.77
C ILE A 212 -1.91 11.42 4.73
N ARG A 213 -1.06 10.88 3.86
CA ARG A 213 -0.58 11.59 2.67
C ARG A 213 -1.54 11.40 1.50
N GLY A 214 -2.11 10.21 1.35
CA GLY A 214 -3.13 9.92 0.36
C GLY A 214 -3.26 8.41 0.09
N PHE A 215 -3.18 8.00 -1.17
CA PHE A 215 -3.54 6.66 -1.60
C PHE A 215 -2.43 5.95 -2.41
N ALA A 216 -2.38 4.63 -2.31
CA ALA A 216 -1.58 3.77 -3.17
C ALA A 216 -2.50 3.02 -4.13
N THR A 217 -2.15 2.93 -5.42
CA THR A 217 -2.93 2.18 -6.41
C THR A 217 -2.06 1.23 -7.23
N ASP A 218 -2.71 0.26 -7.87
CA ASP A 218 -2.13 -0.80 -8.69
C ASP A 218 -1.17 -1.75 -7.96
N VAL A 219 -1.11 -1.67 -6.63
CA VAL A 219 -0.23 -2.50 -5.80
C VAL A 219 -0.47 -3.97 -6.14
N SER A 220 0.58 -4.66 -6.59
CA SER A 220 0.49 -6.06 -7.01
C SER A 220 -0.51 -6.34 -8.15
N ASN A 221 -0.82 -5.36 -8.99
CA ASN A 221 -1.57 -5.54 -10.23
C ASN A 221 -0.66 -5.25 -11.46
N PHE A 222 -1.26 -4.91 -12.59
CA PHE A 222 -0.62 -4.81 -13.90
C PHE A 222 -1.23 -3.68 -14.76
N ASN A 223 -2.05 -2.79 -14.20
CA ASN A 223 -2.66 -1.74 -15.02
C ASN A 223 -1.56 -0.77 -15.46
N PRO A 224 -1.59 -0.30 -16.72
CA PRO A 224 -0.62 0.69 -17.13
C PRO A 224 -0.84 2.01 -16.40
N TYR A 225 0.24 2.78 -16.20
CA TYR A 225 0.10 4.16 -15.75
C TYR A 225 -0.62 5.02 -16.81
N ILE A 226 -0.26 4.85 -18.08
CA ILE A 226 -0.95 5.43 -19.24
C ILE A 226 -1.18 4.30 -20.23
N ALA A 227 -2.44 4.01 -20.55
CA ALA A 227 -2.78 2.96 -21.51
C ALA A 227 -2.46 3.39 -22.95
N ASN A 228 -1.83 2.49 -23.72
CA ASN A 228 -1.58 2.69 -25.13
C ASN A 228 -1.38 1.36 -25.89
N PRO A 229 -2.37 0.89 -26.69
CA PRO A 229 -3.74 1.40 -26.76
C PRO A 229 -4.55 1.03 -25.51
N ARG A 230 -5.69 1.71 -25.31
CA ARG A 230 -6.67 1.34 -24.27
C ARG A 230 -7.18 -0.09 -24.51
N ALA A 231 -7.17 -0.92 -23.47
CA ALA A 231 -7.70 -2.27 -23.53
C ALA A 231 -9.24 -2.27 -23.64
N ASN A 232 -9.81 -3.14 -24.47
CA ASN A 232 -11.25 -3.18 -24.73
C ASN A 232 -12.08 -3.45 -23.47
N TYR A 233 -11.64 -4.37 -22.59
CA TYR A 233 -12.34 -4.70 -21.34
C TYR A 233 -12.48 -3.51 -20.35
N THR A 234 -11.78 -2.41 -20.60
CA THR A 234 -11.91 -1.19 -19.80
C THR A 234 -13.02 -0.27 -20.32
N GLU A 235 -13.77 -0.67 -21.35
CA GLU A 235 -14.87 0.11 -21.91
C GLU A 235 -15.81 0.61 -20.80
N TRP A 236 -16.33 1.83 -20.96
CA TRP A 236 -17.20 2.53 -19.99
C TRP A 236 -16.54 2.96 -18.68
N SER A 237 -15.40 2.38 -18.29
CA SER A 237 -14.68 2.86 -17.11
C SER A 237 -14.04 4.23 -17.38
N PRO A 238 -14.24 5.23 -16.50
CA PRO A 238 -13.46 6.47 -16.54
C PRO A 238 -12.01 6.25 -16.12
N SER A 239 -11.71 5.09 -15.50
CA SER A 239 -10.44 4.74 -14.88
C SER A 239 -9.76 3.58 -15.63
N TYR A 240 -9.63 3.72 -16.95
CA TYR A 240 -9.09 2.69 -17.84
C TYR A 240 -7.57 2.48 -17.74
N ASP A 241 -6.88 3.39 -17.06
CA ASP A 241 -5.50 3.27 -16.62
C ASP A 241 -5.34 3.96 -15.26
N GLU A 242 -4.19 3.81 -14.61
CA GLU A 242 -4.00 4.28 -13.24
C GLU A 242 -3.87 5.79 -13.12
N LYS A 243 -3.40 6.48 -14.17
CA LYS A 243 -3.42 7.95 -14.22
C LYS A 243 -4.87 8.43 -14.23
N ASN A 244 -5.72 7.88 -15.07
CA ASN A 244 -7.12 8.24 -15.15
C ASN A 244 -7.88 7.83 -13.89
N TYR A 245 -7.50 6.72 -13.23
CA TYR A 245 -8.07 6.36 -11.93
C TYR A 245 -7.77 7.41 -10.86
N ALA A 246 -6.49 7.80 -10.69
CA ALA A 246 -6.12 8.83 -9.73
C ALA A 246 -6.86 10.16 -9.99
N LEU A 247 -6.99 10.55 -11.26
CA LEU A 247 -7.71 11.77 -11.66
C LEU A 247 -9.23 11.66 -11.40
N SER A 248 -9.82 10.51 -11.68
CA SER A 248 -11.26 10.28 -11.51
C SER A 248 -11.64 10.16 -10.04
N LEU A 249 -10.77 9.61 -9.19
CA LEU A 249 -10.99 9.52 -7.75
C LEU A 249 -10.81 10.86 -7.05
N THR A 250 -9.84 11.69 -7.45
CA THR A 250 -9.44 12.94 -6.76
C THR A 250 -10.60 13.88 -6.32
N PRO A 251 -11.63 14.16 -7.13
CA PRO A 251 -12.68 15.10 -6.76
C PRO A 251 -13.45 14.70 -5.48
N TYR A 252 -13.62 13.39 -5.24
CA TYR A 252 -14.43 12.88 -4.13
C TYR A 252 -13.77 13.07 -2.74
N PRO A 253 -12.53 12.59 -2.48
CA PRO A 253 -11.83 12.86 -1.22
C PRO A 253 -11.51 14.36 -1.07
N GLN A 254 -11.26 15.09 -2.16
CA GLN A 254 -11.07 16.55 -2.10
C GLN A 254 -12.31 17.25 -1.51
N ASN A 255 -13.51 16.92 -1.99
CA ASN A 255 -14.76 17.45 -1.47
C ASN A 255 -15.01 17.07 0.00
N ALA A 256 -14.48 15.92 0.43
CA ALA A 256 -14.53 15.46 1.82
C ALA A 256 -13.38 16.01 2.70
N SER A 257 -12.52 16.90 2.16
CA SER A 257 -11.30 17.41 2.83
C SER A 257 -10.33 16.31 3.28
N VAL A 258 -10.27 15.22 2.53
CA VAL A 258 -9.33 14.11 2.73
C VAL A 258 -8.08 14.33 1.86
N PRO A 259 -6.86 14.14 2.41
CA PRO A 259 -5.62 14.17 1.61
C PRO A 259 -5.66 13.16 0.46
N HIS A 260 -5.20 13.56 -0.74
CA HIS A 260 -5.45 12.84 -1.99
C HIS A 260 -4.23 12.82 -2.92
N HIS A 261 -3.03 12.65 -2.37
CA HIS A 261 -1.84 12.37 -3.19
C HIS A 261 -1.73 10.88 -3.50
N PHE A 262 -1.17 10.54 -4.65
CA PHE A 262 -1.09 9.15 -5.10
C PHE A 262 0.36 8.67 -5.23
N ILE A 263 0.56 7.39 -4.91
CA ILE A 263 1.67 6.58 -5.41
C ILE A 263 1.07 5.41 -6.20
N ILE A 264 1.69 5.06 -7.31
CA ILE A 264 1.14 4.08 -8.26
C ILE A 264 2.22 3.04 -8.51
N ASP A 265 1.89 1.77 -8.26
CA ASP A 265 2.77 0.66 -8.60
C ASP A 265 2.83 0.51 -10.13
N VAL A 266 4.03 0.37 -10.66
CA VAL A 266 4.28 0.11 -12.08
C VAL A 266 5.30 -1.01 -12.27
N GLY A 267 5.59 -1.77 -11.20
CA GLY A 267 6.64 -2.78 -11.17
C GLY A 267 6.44 -3.91 -12.19
N ARG A 268 5.20 -4.12 -12.65
CA ARG A 268 4.84 -5.17 -13.63
C ARG A 268 3.95 -4.67 -14.77
N SER A 269 3.86 -3.35 -14.97
CA SER A 269 2.90 -2.74 -15.91
C SER A 269 3.53 -2.37 -17.27
N GLY A 270 4.72 -2.92 -17.56
CA GLY A 270 5.49 -2.59 -18.77
C GLY A 270 4.94 -3.20 -20.06
N LEU A 271 4.34 -4.39 -19.97
CA LEU A 271 3.67 -5.04 -21.10
C LEU A 271 2.15 -4.92 -20.90
N GLN A 272 1.48 -4.20 -21.80
CA GLN A 272 0.05 -3.95 -21.74
C GLN A 272 -0.72 -4.97 -22.58
N ASN A 273 -2.03 -5.07 -22.35
CA ASN A 273 -2.95 -5.89 -23.16
C ASN A 273 -2.60 -7.38 -23.19
N THR A 274 -2.12 -7.92 -22.07
CA THR A 274 -1.75 -9.34 -21.90
C THR A 274 -2.79 -10.18 -21.17
N ARG A 275 -3.89 -9.56 -20.73
CA ARG A 275 -4.99 -10.25 -20.06
C ARG A 275 -6.12 -10.44 -21.06
N GLU A 276 -6.61 -11.67 -21.15
CA GLU A 276 -7.87 -11.98 -21.81
C GLU A 276 -9.03 -11.71 -20.82
N GLU A 277 -10.22 -11.44 -21.37
CA GLU A 277 -11.46 -11.26 -20.60
C GLU A 277 -11.93 -12.57 -19.95
#